data_AF-A0A534SCW2-F1
#
_entry.id   AF-A0A534SCW2-F1
#
_cell.length_a   1.000
_cell.length_b   1.000
_cell.length_c   1.000
_cell.angle_alpha   90.00
_cell.angle_beta   90.00
_cell.angle_gamma   90.00
#
_symmetry.space_group_name_H-M   'P 1'
#
loop_
_entity.id
_entity.type
_entity.pdbx_description
1 polymer ?
#
loop_
_entity_poly.entity_id
_entity_poly.type
_entity_poly.pdbx_seq_one_letter_code
_entity_poly.pdbx_strand_id
1 'polypeptide(L)'
;MHRLIASPIAIVVLVTPALGRASPWEIDPAHTSAQFAVRHLMVSTVRGEFSKVSGVVSFDDQNLSKSSVAATIDATSLNTRVAKRDEHLKSPDFLDVAKYPTLTFTS
;
A
#
# COMPACT_ATOMS: atom_id res chain seq x y z
N MET A 1 22.08 -57.20 -44.39
CA MET A 1 21.64 -55.81 -44.63
C MET A 1 21.13 -55.25 -43.30
N HIS A 2 21.97 -54.53 -42.55
CA HIS A 2 21.58 -53.94 -41.25
C HIS A 2 21.44 -52.43 -41.45
N ARG A 3 20.21 -51.90 -41.48
CA ARG A 3 19.96 -50.47 -41.58
C ARG A 3 19.87 -49.90 -40.17
N LEU A 4 20.87 -49.09 -39.81
CA LEU A 4 20.89 -48.22 -38.64
C LEU A 4 19.74 -47.21 -38.73
N ILE A 5 18.90 -47.14 -37.71
CA ILE A 5 17.89 -46.08 -37.56
C ILE A 5 18.39 -45.16 -36.44
N ALA A 6 19.02 -44.05 -36.82
CA ALA A 6 19.36 -42.97 -35.91
C ALA A 6 18.08 -42.16 -35.61
N SER A 7 17.65 -42.17 -34.36
CA SER A 7 16.47 -41.43 -33.90
C SER A 7 16.89 -40.01 -33.50
N PRO A 8 16.20 -38.94 -33.95
CA PRO A 8 16.54 -37.58 -33.56
C PRO A 8 16.06 -37.32 -32.13
N ILE A 9 16.98 -36.99 -31.23
CA ILE A 9 16.65 -36.50 -29.90
C ILE A 9 16.13 -35.06 -30.06
N ALA A 10 14.82 -34.89 -29.96
CA ALA A 10 14.20 -33.57 -29.89
C ALA A 10 14.43 -32.98 -28.49
N ILE A 11 15.29 -31.97 -28.39
CA ILE A 11 15.45 -31.17 -27.17
C ILE A 11 14.25 -30.24 -27.07
N VAL A 12 13.33 -30.55 -26.16
CA VAL A 12 12.24 -29.66 -25.78
C VAL A 12 12.80 -28.65 -24.78
N VAL A 13 13.03 -27.42 -25.23
CA VAL A 13 13.34 -26.29 -24.34
C VAL A 13 12.04 -25.85 -23.67
N LEU A 14 11.84 -26.26 -22.42
CA LEU A 14 10.76 -25.74 -21.59
C LEU A 14 11.09 -24.29 -21.22
N VAL A 15 10.48 -23.35 -21.94
CA VAL A 15 10.42 -21.95 -21.50
C VAL A 15 9.50 -21.91 -20.29
N THR A 16 10.06 -22.01 -19.09
CA THR A 16 9.33 -21.73 -17.85
C THR A 16 9.01 -20.24 -17.83
N PRO A 17 7.73 -19.82 -17.88
CA PRO A 17 7.41 -18.41 -17.67
C PRO A 17 7.88 -18.05 -16.26
N ALA A 18 8.72 -17.02 -16.16
CA ALA A 18 8.99 -16.39 -14.88
C ALA A 18 7.66 -15.83 -14.37
N LEU A 19 7.04 -16.49 -13.39
CA LEU A 19 5.98 -15.88 -12.61
C LEU A 19 6.62 -14.65 -11.96
N GLY A 20 6.18 -13.46 -12.34
CA GLY A 20 6.55 -12.22 -11.67
C GLY A 20 6.44 -12.43 -10.16
N ARG A 21 7.56 -12.34 -9.46
CA ARG A 21 7.60 -12.39 -8.01
C ARG A 21 7.32 -10.97 -7.56
N ALA A 22 6.09 -10.69 -7.15
CA ALA A 22 5.83 -9.47 -6.43
C ALA A 22 6.74 -9.45 -5.18
N SER A 23 7.60 -8.44 -5.07
CA SER A 23 8.49 -8.30 -3.92
C SER A 23 7.76 -7.52 -2.84
N PRO A 24 7.79 -7.95 -1.56
CA PRO A 24 7.25 -7.16 -0.46
C PRO A 24 8.22 -6.02 -0.10
N TRP A 25 7.67 -4.83 0.06
CA TRP A 25 8.36 -3.62 0.50
C TRP A 25 7.66 -3.13 1.76
N GLU A 26 8.39 -3.05 2.86
CA GLU A 26 7.88 -2.47 4.10
C GLU A 26 7.77 -0.95 3.97
N ILE A 27 6.66 -0.38 4.43
CA ILE A 27 6.49 1.07 4.49
C ILE A 27 7.47 1.62 5.53
N ASP A 28 8.35 2.52 5.11
CA ASP A 28 9.21 3.30 6.01
C ASP A 28 8.42 4.47 6.62
N PRO A 29 8.14 4.47 7.94
CA PRO A 29 7.38 5.53 8.58
C PRO A 29 8.08 6.89 8.55
N ALA A 30 9.41 6.94 8.44
CA ALA A 30 10.15 8.21 8.42
C ALA A 30 9.99 8.99 7.11
N HIS A 31 9.66 8.29 6.03
CA HIS A 31 9.53 8.87 4.68
C HIS A 31 8.11 8.70 4.11
N THR A 32 7.14 8.33 4.94
CA THR A 32 5.75 8.10 4.53
C THR A 32 4.79 8.88 5.42
N SER A 33 3.78 9.49 4.82
CA SER A 33 2.64 10.07 5.55
C SER A 33 1.34 9.88 4.78
N ALA A 34 0.24 9.72 5.51
CA ALA A 34 -1.10 9.74 4.92
C ALA A 34 -1.66 11.16 5.08
N GLN A 35 -1.86 11.86 3.97
CA GLN A 35 -2.23 13.28 3.97
C GLN A 35 -3.63 13.50 3.41
N PHE A 36 -4.32 14.52 3.92
CA PHE A 36 -5.64 14.93 3.45
C PHE A 36 -5.74 16.44 3.29
N ALA A 37 -6.67 16.86 2.44
CA ALA A 37 -7.01 18.25 2.23
C ALA A 37 -8.53 18.40 2.08
N VAL A 38 -9.12 19.32 2.82
CA VAL A 38 -10.57 19.57 2.82
C VAL A 38 -10.84 21.06 2.65
N ARG A 39 -11.76 21.41 1.76
CA ARG A 39 -12.22 22.79 1.58
C ARG A 39 -12.99 23.24 2.82
N HIS A 40 -12.66 24.43 3.32
CA HIS A 40 -13.32 25.07 4.45
C HIS A 40 -13.98 26.37 3.99
N LEU A 41 -15.32 26.35 3.95
CA LEU A 41 -16.21 27.45 3.53
C LEU A 41 -15.86 28.04 2.16
N MET A 42 -15.35 27.22 1.21
CA MET A 42 -14.92 27.61 -0.14
C MET A 42 -13.77 28.63 -0.24
N VAL A 43 -13.32 29.21 0.88
CA VAL A 43 -12.28 30.24 0.90
C VAL A 43 -10.90 29.64 1.20
N SER A 44 -10.84 28.65 2.09
CA SER A 44 -9.58 28.10 2.60
C SER A 44 -9.53 26.59 2.45
N THR A 45 -8.32 26.02 2.52
CA THR A 45 -8.11 24.57 2.53
C THR A 45 -7.43 24.18 3.82
N VAL A 46 -8.09 23.33 4.59
CA VAL A 46 -7.49 22.67 5.75
C VAL A 46 -6.69 21.48 5.25
N ARG A 47 -5.41 21.43 5.62
CA ARG A 47 -4.52 20.30 5.37
C ARG A 47 -4.24 19.60 6.69
N GLY A 48 -4.18 18.28 6.64
CA GLY A 48 -3.75 17.48 7.78
C GLY A 48 -3.08 16.21 7.33
N GLU A 49 -2.47 15.53 8.30
CA GLU A 49 -1.77 14.28 8.08
C GLU A 49 -1.92 13.34 9.26
N PHE A 50 -1.67 12.06 9.00
CA PHE A 50 -1.39 11.04 10.00
C PHE A 50 0.08 10.65 9.89
N SER A 51 0.84 10.87 10.95
CA SER A 51 2.31 10.70 10.96
C SER A 51 2.75 9.26 11.26
N LYS A 52 1.82 8.38 11.61
CA LYS A 52 2.10 6.97 11.91
C LYS A 52 1.40 6.07 10.92
N VAL A 53 2.14 5.68 9.88
CA VAL A 53 1.71 4.76 8.84
C VAL A 53 2.65 3.57 8.82
N SER A 54 2.09 2.37 8.66
CA SER A 54 2.82 1.12 8.54
C SER A 54 2.12 0.20 7.54
N GLY A 55 2.80 -0.82 7.05
CA GLY A 55 2.21 -1.77 6.10
C GLY A 55 3.19 -2.28 5.08
N VAL A 56 2.66 -3.01 4.11
CA VAL A 56 3.44 -3.70 3.06
C VAL A 56 2.89 -3.32 1.69
N VAL A 57 3.81 -3.02 0.78
CA VAL A 57 3.55 -2.90 -0.65
C VAL A 57 4.11 -4.13 -1.34
N SER A 58 3.24 -4.90 -2.00
CA SER A 58 3.64 -5.97 -2.89
C SER A 58 3.75 -5.40 -4.30
N PHE A 59 4.98 -5.24 -4.81
CA PHE A 59 5.23 -4.62 -6.11
C PHE A 59 5.70 -5.66 -7.13
N ASP A 60 4.93 -5.82 -8.22
CA ASP A 60 5.28 -6.62 -9.39
C ASP A 60 5.63 -5.67 -10.55
N ASP A 61 6.92 -5.61 -10.88
CA ASP A 61 7.47 -4.72 -11.91
C ASP A 61 7.14 -5.17 -13.35
N GLN A 62 6.74 -6.43 -13.53
CA GLN A 62 6.33 -7.00 -14.82
C GLN A 62 4.83 -6.88 -15.05
N ASN A 63 4.03 -6.85 -13.97
CA ASN A 63 2.59 -6.73 -14.06
C ASN A 63 1.99 -5.94 -12.88
N LEU A 64 1.83 -4.62 -13.09
CA LEU A 64 1.29 -3.71 -12.09
C LEU A 64 -0.11 -4.09 -11.56
N SER A 65 -0.92 -4.82 -12.33
CA SER A 65 -2.26 -5.28 -11.87
C SER A 65 -2.21 -6.35 -10.79
N LYS A 66 -1.04 -6.96 -10.58
CA LYS A 66 -0.76 -7.91 -9.50
C LYS A 66 -0.12 -7.26 -8.28
N SER A 67 0.18 -5.95 -8.35
CA SER A 67 0.66 -5.22 -7.20
C SER A 67 -0.48 -4.95 -6.21
N SER A 68 -0.16 -4.90 -4.93
CA SER A 68 -1.13 -4.62 -3.87
C SER A 68 -0.51 -3.83 -2.73
N VAL A 69 -1.35 -3.17 -1.94
CA VAL A 69 -0.97 -2.42 -0.75
C VAL A 69 -1.87 -2.84 0.40
N ALA A 70 -1.27 -3.13 1.56
CA ALA A 70 -1.95 -3.25 2.82
C ALA A 70 -1.35 -2.24 3.80
N ALA A 71 -2.11 -1.22 4.19
CA ALA A 71 -1.65 -0.14 5.06
C ALA A 71 -2.50 -0.04 6.34
N THR A 72 -1.83 0.26 7.44
CA THR A 72 -2.41 0.51 8.76
C THR A 72 -1.95 1.88 9.25
N ILE A 73 -2.90 2.72 9.65
CA ILE A 73 -2.68 4.10 10.08
C ILE A 73 -3.20 4.24 11.51
N ASP A 74 -2.38 4.80 12.40
CA ASP A 74 -2.80 5.15 13.76
C ASP A 74 -3.57 6.48 13.70
N ALA A 75 -4.89 6.42 13.92
CA ALA A 75 -5.79 7.58 13.85
C ALA A 75 -5.46 8.63 14.92
N THR A 76 -4.85 8.22 16.05
CA THR A 76 -4.43 9.14 17.11
C THR A 76 -3.29 10.07 16.66
N SER A 77 -2.59 9.72 15.58
CA SER A 77 -1.52 10.54 14.99
C SER A 77 -2.02 11.71 14.13
N LEU A 78 -3.35 11.91 14.02
CA LEU A 78 -3.92 13.05 13.29
C LEU A 78 -3.33 14.38 13.78
N ASN A 79 -2.89 15.18 12.82
CA ASN A 79 -2.34 16.51 13.02
C ASN A 79 -2.75 17.45 11.89
N THR A 80 -3.45 18.53 12.24
CA THR A 80 -3.78 19.64 11.33
C THR A 80 -3.07 20.93 11.72
N ARG A 81 -2.09 20.84 12.64
CA ARG A 81 -1.32 21.95 13.24
C ARG A 81 -2.18 22.91 14.07
N VAL A 82 -3.36 22.50 14.48
CA VAL A 82 -4.28 23.28 15.32
C VAL A 82 -4.86 22.37 16.39
N ALA A 83 -4.29 22.43 17.60
CA ALA A 83 -4.57 21.47 18.68
C ALA A 83 -6.07 21.29 18.99
N LYS A 84 -6.84 22.40 19.09
CA LYS A 84 -8.29 22.33 19.33
C LYS A 84 -9.06 21.61 18.22
N ARG A 85 -8.63 21.77 16.96
CA ARG A 85 -9.24 21.06 15.83
C ARG A 85 -8.86 19.60 15.85
N ASP A 86 -7.62 19.29 16.19
CA ASP A 86 -7.14 17.90 16.29
C ASP A 86 -7.86 17.15 17.41
N GLU A 87 -8.10 17.79 18.56
CA GLU A 87 -8.91 17.25 19.66
C GLU A 87 -10.35 16.97 19.19
N HIS A 88 -11.00 17.93 18.53
CA HIS A 88 -12.35 17.76 18.02
C HIS A 88 -12.45 16.64 16.96
N LEU A 89 -11.52 16.59 16.00
CA LEU A 89 -11.50 15.54 14.97
C LEU A 89 -11.22 14.14 15.53
N LYS A 90 -10.53 14.04 16.68
CA LYS A 90 -10.29 12.78 17.39
C LYS A 90 -11.47 12.32 18.25
N SER A 91 -12.39 13.23 18.55
CA SER A 91 -13.55 12.96 19.41
C SER A 91 -14.62 12.07 18.73
N PRO A 92 -15.64 11.61 19.48
CA PRO A 92 -16.76 10.84 18.95
C PRO A 92 -17.60 11.54 17.87
N ASP A 93 -17.51 12.86 17.74
CA ASP A 93 -18.22 13.62 16.71
C ASP A 93 -17.62 13.39 15.29
N PHE A 94 -16.41 12.81 15.22
CA PHE A 94 -15.71 12.51 13.97
C PHE A 94 -15.11 11.11 13.96
N LEU A 95 -13.82 10.98 14.23
CA LEU A 95 -13.09 9.71 14.06
C LEU A 95 -13.27 8.75 15.24
N ASP A 96 -13.68 9.25 16.41
CA ASP A 96 -13.81 8.49 17.66
C ASP A 96 -12.58 7.61 17.92
N VAL A 97 -11.39 8.21 17.96
CA VAL A 97 -10.11 7.45 17.97
C VAL A 97 -9.90 6.65 19.25
N ALA A 98 -10.65 6.96 20.32
CA ALA A 98 -10.66 6.17 21.53
C ALA A 98 -11.30 4.78 21.29
N LYS A 99 -12.32 4.71 20.42
CA LYS A 99 -13.01 3.48 20.05
C LYS A 99 -12.44 2.82 18.79
N TYR A 100 -12.02 3.63 17.82
CA TYR A 100 -11.47 3.19 16.54
C TYR A 100 -10.07 3.80 16.31
N PRO A 101 -9.04 3.32 17.01
CA PRO A 101 -7.70 3.90 16.95
C PRO A 101 -6.97 3.64 15.63
N THR A 102 -7.50 2.76 14.78
CA THR A 102 -6.81 2.24 13.60
C THR A 102 -7.64 2.43 12.33
N LEU A 103 -7.03 3.00 11.29
CA LEU A 103 -7.56 3.02 9.93
C LEU A 103 -6.80 2.01 9.08
N THR A 104 -7.49 1.28 8.21
CA THR A 104 -6.90 0.25 7.34
C THR A 104 -7.25 0.47 5.88
N PHE A 105 -6.31 0.22 4.98
CA PHE A 105 -6.52 0.21 3.54
C PHE A 105 -5.94 -1.07 2.93
N THR A 106 -6.72 -1.70 2.06
CA THR A 106 -6.32 -2.88 1.27
C THR A 106 -6.81 -2.71 -0.17
N SER A 107 -5.92 -2.88 -1.14
CA SER A 107 -6.21 -2.77 -2.59
C SER A 107 -6.40 -4.12 -3.28
#